data_AF-A0A0C2C775-F1
#
_entry.id   AF-A0A0C2C775-F1
#
_cell.length_a   1.000
_cell.length_b   1.000
_cell.length_c   1.000
_cell.angle_alpha   90.00
_cell.angle_beta   90.00
_cell.angle_gamma   90.00
#
_symmetry.space_group_name_H-M   'P 1'
#
loop_
_entity.id
_entity.type
_entity.pdbx_description
1 polymer ?
#
loop_
_entity_poly.entity_id
_entity_poly.type
_entity_poly.pdbx_seq_one_letter_code
_entity_poly.pdbx_strand_id
1 'polypeptide(L)'
;MSAMYAVYHGPKRLLEIARAIHKSTAFLESELHKAGHSTAHKDYFDTLKVTVKDLAAFKQRAEEKHMNFRYFADGAVGVSLDEATKPSDLLDLLYVFNGTTKLTEDEVADIVPETASPLIGNSEHARTSVFLEHPIFNTYHSEAMLVRYIKRLENKDVSLVHSMIPLGSCTMKLNASAELIPITWDSFNGLHPFAPVSQAAGFQKLFNDVEKWLCEITGYDNFSLQPNSGANGEYTGLLTIRKYLNNLGQQQRNAERFKDELAAIMVTYPSTHGVFESSIRDVIDKVHEHGGQVYLDGANMNAQ
;
A
#
# COMPACT_ATOMS: atom_id res chain seq x y z
N MET A 1 7.92 -2.93 11.58
CA MET A 1 8.96 -2.19 10.82
C MET A 1 8.89 -0.68 11.09
N SER A 2 7.75 0.00 10.88
CA SER A 2 7.59 1.45 11.13
C SER A 2 8.02 1.93 12.52
N ALA A 3 7.70 1.16 13.58
CA ALA A 3 8.16 1.48 14.93
C ALA A 3 9.69 1.47 15.06
N MET A 4 10.39 0.55 14.38
CA MET A 4 11.85 0.50 14.39
C MET A 4 12.48 1.65 13.62
N TYR A 5 11.85 2.08 12.52
CA TYR A 5 12.24 3.31 11.82
C TYR A 5 12.13 4.52 12.76
N ALA A 6 11.01 4.68 13.47
CA ALA A 6 10.85 5.76 14.45
C ALA A 6 11.85 5.66 15.63
N VAL A 7 12.17 4.46 16.11
CA VAL A 7 13.19 4.23 17.15
C VAL A 7 14.59 4.61 16.68
N TYR A 8 14.93 4.25 15.44
CA TYR A 8 16.24 4.53 14.87
C TYR A 8 16.45 6.01 14.60
N HIS A 9 15.46 6.67 14.00
CA HIS A 9 15.55 8.08 13.65
C HIS A 9 15.31 9.02 14.85
N GLY A 10 14.39 8.65 15.74
CA GLY A 10 13.94 9.52 16.84
C GLY A 10 13.27 10.81 16.34
N PRO A 11 12.82 11.68 17.26
CA PRO A 11 12.10 12.90 16.88
C PRO A 11 12.95 13.86 16.04
N LYS A 12 14.26 13.94 16.31
CA LYS A 12 15.17 14.86 15.61
C LYS A 12 15.36 14.50 14.14
N ARG A 13 15.77 13.27 13.81
CA ARG A 13 16.05 12.89 12.41
C ARG A 13 14.77 12.78 11.59
N LEU A 14 13.65 12.36 12.20
CA LEU A 14 12.35 12.39 11.52
C LEU A 14 11.95 13.83 11.14
N LEU A 15 12.22 14.80 12.02
CA LEU A 15 11.98 16.20 11.71
C LEU A 15 12.94 16.72 10.62
N GLU A 16 14.20 16.29 10.61
CA GLU A 16 15.16 16.61 9.55
C GLU A 16 14.71 16.08 8.19
N ILE A 17 14.27 14.81 8.12
CA ILE A 17 13.72 14.18 6.93
C ILE A 17 12.48 14.94 6.43
N ALA A 18 11.51 15.17 7.32
CA ALA A 18 10.29 15.89 6.96
C ALA A 18 10.58 17.32 6.46
N ARG A 19 11.54 18.02 7.07
CA ARG A 19 11.95 19.36 6.63
C ARG A 19 12.68 19.32 5.30
N ALA A 20 13.52 18.32 5.05
CA ALA A 20 14.22 18.17 3.78
C ALA A 20 13.23 17.95 2.62
N ILE A 21 12.25 17.06 2.80
CA ILE A 21 11.18 16.81 1.83
C ILE A 21 10.39 18.11 1.57
N HIS A 22 9.96 18.77 2.66
CA HIS A 22 9.16 19.99 2.55
C HIS A 22 9.93 21.14 1.88
N LYS A 23 11.20 21.35 2.22
CA LYS A 23 12.05 22.37 1.59
C LYS A 23 12.34 22.08 0.13
N SER A 24 12.57 20.81 -0.23
CA SER A 24 12.71 20.40 -1.64
C SER A 24 11.45 20.70 -2.44
N THR A 25 10.29 20.48 -1.83
CA THR A 25 8.98 20.77 -2.45
C THR A 25 8.76 22.28 -2.62
N ALA A 26 9.12 23.09 -1.61
CA ALA A 26 9.04 24.54 -1.68
C ALA A 26 10.03 25.14 -2.71
N PHE A 27 11.22 24.55 -2.82
CA PHE A 27 12.19 24.90 -3.86
C PHE A 27 11.61 24.63 -5.25
N LEU A 28 11.04 23.44 -5.45
CA LEU A 28 10.38 23.09 -6.71
C LEU A 28 9.26 24.10 -7.03
N GLU A 29 8.36 24.39 -6.09
CA GLU A 29 7.31 25.38 -6.31
C GLU A 29 7.86 26.74 -6.76
N SER A 30 8.88 27.25 -6.05
CA SER A 30 9.49 28.56 -6.33
C SER A 30 10.03 28.63 -7.76
N GLU A 31 10.74 27.60 -8.20
CA GLU A 31 11.26 27.52 -9.57
C GLU A 31 10.13 27.36 -10.61
N LEU A 32 9.08 26.61 -10.30
CA LEU A 32 7.91 26.48 -11.16
C LEU A 32 7.18 27.82 -11.34
N HIS A 33 7.03 28.61 -10.27
CA HIS A 33 6.46 29.96 -10.35
C HIS A 33 7.34 30.89 -11.17
N LYS A 34 8.67 30.86 -11.01
CA LYS A 34 9.61 31.63 -11.84
C LYS A 34 9.50 31.27 -13.33
N ALA A 35 9.24 30.00 -13.64
CA ALA A 35 8.99 29.53 -15.00
C ALA A 35 7.57 29.86 -15.50
N GLY A 36 6.70 30.42 -14.65
CA GLY A 36 5.34 30.88 -14.96
C GLY A 36 4.28 29.78 -14.90
N HIS A 37 4.55 28.67 -14.23
CA HIS A 37 3.53 27.70 -13.84
C HIS A 37 2.78 28.20 -12.60
N SER A 38 1.53 27.77 -12.42
CA SER A 38 0.73 28.10 -11.24
C SER A 38 0.43 26.86 -10.41
N THR A 39 0.57 26.96 -9.09
CA THR A 39 0.17 25.93 -8.13
C THR A 39 -1.21 26.25 -7.55
N ALA A 40 -1.99 25.21 -7.25
CA ALA A 40 -3.37 25.37 -6.78
C ALA A 40 -3.50 25.72 -5.29
N HIS A 41 -2.47 25.43 -4.49
CA HIS A 41 -2.52 25.52 -3.03
C HIS A 41 -1.33 26.33 -2.52
N LYS A 42 -1.57 27.17 -1.52
CA LYS A 42 -0.51 27.96 -0.84
C LYS A 42 0.23 27.13 0.21
N ASP A 43 -0.51 26.27 0.90
CA ASP A 43 0.01 25.40 1.94
C ASP A 43 0.00 23.95 1.46
N TYR A 44 1.12 23.27 1.65
CA TYR A 44 1.37 21.89 1.26
C TYR A 44 2.51 21.33 2.10
N PHE A 45 2.65 20.01 2.15
CA PHE A 45 3.81 19.36 2.74
C PHE A 45 4.81 18.96 1.66
N ASP A 46 4.53 17.89 0.93
CA ASP A 46 5.42 17.27 -0.06
C ASP A 46 4.84 17.25 -1.48
N THR A 47 3.60 17.74 -1.63
CA THR A 47 2.79 17.51 -2.83
C THR A 47 2.29 18.81 -3.43
N LEU A 48 2.54 19.02 -4.73
CA LEU A 48 2.07 20.16 -5.49
C LEU A 48 1.05 19.71 -6.54
N LYS A 49 -0.01 20.51 -6.72
CA LYS A 49 -0.91 20.44 -7.88
C LYS A 49 -0.62 21.61 -8.79
N VAL A 50 -0.05 21.34 -9.96
CA VAL A 50 0.54 22.31 -10.88
C VAL A 50 -0.30 22.40 -12.16
N THR A 51 -0.66 23.61 -12.57
CA THR A 51 -1.17 23.87 -13.92
C THR A 51 0.02 24.15 -14.83
N VAL A 52 0.30 23.22 -15.74
CA VAL A 52 1.42 23.30 -16.67
C VAL A 52 1.02 24.07 -17.93
N LYS A 53 1.97 24.82 -18.53
CA LYS A 53 1.71 25.63 -19.73
C LYS A 53 1.45 24.77 -20.97
N ASP A 54 2.22 23.68 -21.12
CA ASP A 54 2.12 22.73 -22.22
C ASP A 54 2.17 21.31 -21.64
N LEU A 55 1.00 20.70 -21.52
CA LEU A 55 0.85 19.35 -20.98
C LEU A 55 1.42 18.28 -21.92
N ALA A 56 1.40 18.49 -23.23
CA ALA A 56 1.89 17.51 -24.19
C ALA A 56 3.42 17.41 -24.14
N ALA A 57 4.10 18.57 -24.17
CA ALA A 57 5.55 18.61 -24.04
C ALA A 57 6.02 18.16 -22.65
N PHE A 58 5.25 18.45 -21.59
CA PHE A 58 5.50 17.93 -20.25
C PHE A 58 5.50 16.40 -20.23
N LYS A 59 4.46 15.76 -20.79
CA LYS A 59 4.33 14.30 -20.82
C LYS A 59 5.48 13.62 -21.56
N GLN A 60 5.88 14.19 -22.69
CA GLN A 60 7.02 13.67 -23.46
C GLN A 60 8.31 13.68 -22.60
N ARG A 61 8.62 14.80 -21.95
CA ARG A 61 9.82 14.89 -21.09
C ARG A 61 9.73 14.00 -19.87
N ALA A 62 8.55 13.83 -19.29
CA ALA A 62 8.31 12.92 -18.18
C ALA A 62 8.65 11.47 -18.58
N GLU A 63 8.24 11.05 -19.77
CA GLU A 63 8.57 9.73 -20.33
C GLU A 63 10.07 9.59 -20.61
N GLU A 64 10.72 10.62 -21.16
CA GLU A 64 12.18 10.66 -21.40
C GLU A 64 12.99 10.50 -20.10
N LYS A 65 12.48 11.03 -18.98
CA LYS A 65 13.08 10.91 -17.65
C LYS A 65 12.58 9.72 -16.83
N HIS A 66 11.71 8.89 -17.41
CA HIS A 66 11.09 7.75 -16.72
C HIS A 66 10.40 8.12 -15.39
N MET A 67 9.76 9.29 -15.35
CA MET A 67 9.08 9.82 -14.17
C MET A 67 7.56 9.70 -14.30
N ASN A 68 6.91 9.25 -13.24
CA ASN A 68 5.46 9.17 -13.17
C ASN A 68 4.90 10.37 -12.40
N PHE A 69 3.78 10.90 -12.89
CA PHE A 69 3.05 11.99 -12.25
C PHE A 69 1.57 11.64 -12.14
N ARG A 70 0.88 12.32 -11.22
CA ARG A 70 -0.58 12.21 -11.11
C ARG A 70 -1.23 13.16 -12.11
N TYR A 71 -1.90 12.64 -13.12
CA TYR A 71 -2.68 13.45 -14.05
C TYR A 71 -4.12 13.64 -13.54
N PHE A 72 -4.55 14.89 -13.38
CA PHE A 72 -5.91 15.22 -12.96
C PHE A 72 -6.84 15.44 -14.17
N ALA A 73 -8.14 15.26 -13.95
CA ALA A 73 -9.16 15.43 -15.00
C ALA A 73 -9.27 16.87 -15.53
N ASP A 74 -8.84 17.86 -14.74
CA ASP A 74 -8.79 19.28 -15.12
C ASP A 74 -7.53 19.66 -15.91
N GLY A 75 -6.68 18.68 -16.24
CA GLY A 75 -5.42 18.89 -16.98
C GLY A 75 -4.24 19.31 -16.09
N ALA A 76 -4.44 19.49 -14.78
CA ALA A 76 -3.35 19.74 -13.85
C ALA A 76 -2.51 18.46 -13.61
N VAL A 77 -1.29 18.67 -13.15
CA VAL A 77 -0.34 17.61 -12.81
C VAL A 77 -0.01 17.66 -11.31
N GLY A 78 -0.08 16.52 -10.66
CA GLY A 78 0.37 16.31 -9.29
C GLY A 78 1.78 15.74 -9.24
N VAL A 79 2.62 16.33 -8.41
CA VAL A 79 3.96 15.84 -8.07
C VAL A 79 4.08 15.75 -6.56
N SER A 80 4.53 14.61 -6.05
CA SER A 80 4.78 14.35 -4.63
C SER A 80 6.25 13.95 -4.50
N LEU A 81 6.99 14.68 -3.66
CA LEU A 81 8.37 14.33 -3.32
C LEU A 81 8.39 13.44 -2.08
N ASP A 82 9.51 12.76 -1.86
CA ASP A 82 9.67 11.84 -0.74
C ASP A 82 11.12 11.82 -0.23
N GLU A 83 11.39 10.96 0.76
CA GLU A 83 12.72 10.82 1.37
C GLU A 83 13.81 10.41 0.36
N ALA A 84 13.46 9.73 -0.74
CA ALA A 84 14.43 9.26 -1.73
C ALA A 84 14.83 10.35 -2.73
N THR A 85 14.14 11.49 -2.74
CA THR A 85 14.39 12.59 -3.67
C THR A 85 15.77 13.21 -3.47
N LYS A 86 16.59 13.20 -4.51
CA LYS A 86 17.94 13.79 -4.54
C LYS A 86 17.95 15.14 -5.27
N PRO A 87 19.03 15.94 -5.11
CA PRO A 87 19.19 17.17 -5.89
C PRO A 87 19.18 16.94 -7.40
N SER A 88 19.73 15.82 -7.89
CA SER A 88 19.64 15.43 -9.31
C SER A 88 18.20 15.16 -9.78
N ASP A 89 17.36 14.56 -8.95
CA ASP A 89 15.94 14.34 -9.27
C ASP A 89 15.19 15.67 -9.38
N LEU A 90 15.54 16.66 -8.54
CA LEU A 90 14.98 18.02 -8.65
C LEU A 90 15.37 18.68 -9.97
N LEU A 91 16.61 18.51 -10.44
CA LEU A 91 17.02 19.04 -11.76
C LEU A 91 16.25 18.39 -12.91
N ASP A 92 16.00 17.09 -12.81
CA ASP A 92 15.20 16.35 -13.78
C ASP A 92 13.73 16.80 -13.74
N LEU A 93 13.17 17.04 -12.56
CA LEU A 93 11.84 17.64 -12.42
C LEU A 93 11.78 19.03 -13.06
N LEU A 94 12.75 19.91 -12.81
CA LEU A 94 12.82 21.23 -13.45
C LEU A 94 12.89 21.11 -14.97
N TYR A 95 13.66 20.15 -15.49
CA TYR A 95 13.68 19.86 -16.93
C TYR A 95 12.31 19.38 -17.44
N VAL A 96 11.65 18.46 -16.74
CA VAL A 96 10.34 17.95 -17.14
C VAL A 96 9.30 19.07 -17.18
N PHE A 97 9.27 19.96 -16.19
CA PHE A 97 8.34 21.08 -16.18
C PHE A 97 8.70 22.18 -17.19
N ASN A 98 9.97 22.60 -17.23
CA ASN A 98 10.38 23.84 -17.91
C ASN A 98 11.04 23.61 -19.28
N GLY A 99 11.46 22.38 -19.59
CA GLY A 99 12.22 22.02 -20.80
C GLY A 99 13.72 22.37 -20.75
N THR A 100 14.17 23.05 -19.69
CA THR A 100 15.57 23.44 -19.50
C THR A 100 15.92 23.45 -18.03
N THR A 101 17.18 23.15 -17.72
CA THR A 101 17.76 23.31 -16.38
C THR A 101 19.00 24.21 -16.50
N LYS A 102 19.10 25.22 -15.64
CA LYS A 102 20.24 26.15 -15.57
C LYS A 102 21.10 25.94 -14.33
N LEU A 103 20.61 25.18 -13.37
CA LEU A 103 21.26 24.92 -12.09
C LEU A 103 22.06 23.62 -12.17
N THR A 104 23.09 23.54 -11.35
CA THR A 104 23.89 22.35 -11.09
C THR A 104 23.40 21.64 -9.83
N GLU A 105 23.85 20.41 -9.63
CA GLU A 105 23.43 19.59 -8.48
C GLU A 105 23.89 20.20 -7.15
N ASP A 106 25.13 20.71 -7.12
CA ASP A 106 25.70 21.39 -5.96
C ASP A 106 24.92 22.68 -5.61
N GLU A 107 24.54 23.47 -6.61
CA GLU A 107 23.71 24.67 -6.39
C GLU A 107 22.35 24.31 -5.78
N VAL A 108 21.70 23.24 -6.24
CA VAL A 108 20.43 22.78 -5.66
C VAL A 108 20.62 22.32 -4.21
N ALA A 109 21.69 21.57 -3.94
CA ALA A 109 22.02 21.09 -2.60
C ALA A 109 22.25 22.24 -1.59
N ASP A 110 22.78 23.37 -2.05
CA ASP A 110 22.99 24.57 -1.23
C ASP A 110 21.71 25.43 -1.07
N ILE A 111 20.88 25.53 -2.12
CA ILE A 111 19.69 26.39 -2.11
C ILE A 111 18.53 25.76 -1.31
N VAL A 112 18.33 24.45 -1.44
CA VAL A 112 17.18 23.76 -0.82
C VAL A 112 17.13 23.97 0.71
N PRO A 113 18.23 23.79 1.47
CA PRO A 113 18.24 24.04 2.91
C PRO A 113 17.90 25.49 3.29
N GLU A 114 18.15 26.47 2.44
CA GLU A 114 17.86 27.89 2.71
C GLU A 114 16.50 28.36 2.18
N THR A 115 15.78 27.48 1.48
CA THR A 115 14.49 27.82 0.87
C THR A 115 13.41 28.06 1.93
N ALA A 116 12.77 29.23 1.83
CA ALA A 116 11.58 29.56 2.63
C ALA A 116 10.43 28.61 2.27
N SER A 117 9.70 28.14 3.27
CA SER A 117 8.67 27.12 3.08
C SER A 117 7.45 27.37 3.99
N PRO A 118 6.22 27.09 3.52
CA PRO A 118 5.00 27.59 4.15
C PRO A 118 4.70 26.97 5.53
N LEU A 119 5.26 25.79 5.85
CA LEU A 119 4.98 25.08 7.11
C LEU A 119 6.15 25.13 8.12
N ILE A 120 7.24 25.84 7.83
CA ILE A 120 8.39 25.98 8.73
C ILE A 120 8.46 27.41 9.29
N GLY A 121 8.73 27.52 10.60
CA GLY A 121 8.87 28.80 11.29
C GLY A 121 7.54 29.28 11.87
N ASN A 122 7.14 30.51 11.57
CA ASN A 122 5.95 31.17 12.15
C ASN A 122 4.63 30.80 11.46
N SER A 123 4.55 29.61 10.85
CA SER A 123 3.32 29.11 10.24
C SER A 123 2.28 28.80 11.32
N GLU A 124 1.01 29.13 11.09
CA GLU A 124 -0.09 28.76 11.99
C GLU A 124 -0.29 27.24 12.09
N HIS A 125 0.19 26.51 11.08
CA HIS A 125 0.16 25.06 11.02
C HIS A 125 1.44 24.39 11.55
N ALA A 126 2.43 25.18 12.00
CA ALA A 126 3.65 24.63 12.56
C ALA A 126 3.36 23.83 13.83
N ARG A 127 3.80 22.57 13.87
CA ARG A 127 3.68 21.73 15.07
C ARG A 127 4.52 22.32 16.21
N THR A 128 3.88 22.59 17.35
CA THR A 128 4.53 23.06 18.58
C THR A 128 4.67 21.98 19.65
N SER A 129 3.90 20.89 19.56
CA SER A 129 3.96 19.79 20.52
C SER A 129 5.17 18.90 20.31
N VAL A 130 5.80 18.50 21.42
CA VAL A 130 6.83 17.47 21.46
C VAL A 130 6.26 16.09 21.09
N PHE A 131 7.12 15.18 20.66
CA PHE A 131 6.76 13.81 20.28
C PHE A 131 7.93 12.86 20.47
N LEU A 132 7.63 11.56 20.61
CA LEU A 132 8.61 10.51 20.82
C LEU A 132 9.53 10.75 22.04
N GLU A 133 8.97 11.30 23.12
CA GLU A 133 9.71 11.61 24.34
C GLU A 133 10.14 10.37 25.13
N HIS A 134 9.45 9.24 24.92
CA HIS A 134 9.79 8.00 25.62
C HIS A 134 11.24 7.58 25.30
N PRO A 135 12.03 7.10 26.30
CA PRO A 135 13.44 6.78 26.11
C PRO A 135 13.74 5.81 24.96
N ILE A 136 12.78 4.94 24.63
CA ILE A 136 12.89 3.99 23.50
C ILE A 136 13.25 4.68 22.18
N PHE A 137 12.73 5.88 21.92
CA PHE A 137 12.98 6.64 20.69
C PHE A 137 14.22 7.52 20.75
N ASN A 138 14.95 7.50 21.86
CA ASN A 138 16.10 8.38 22.13
C ASN A 138 17.37 7.58 22.51
N THR A 139 17.34 6.25 22.40
CA THR A 139 18.41 5.35 22.88
C THR A 139 19.13 4.60 21.75
N TYR A 140 18.43 4.18 20.69
CA TYR A 140 18.93 3.18 19.72
C TYR A 140 19.27 3.78 18.34
N HIS A 141 20.04 4.87 18.30
CA HIS A 141 20.32 5.62 17.07
C HIS A 141 21.52 5.17 16.24
N SER A 142 22.39 4.32 16.81
CA SER A 142 23.47 3.68 16.06
C SER A 142 23.01 2.31 15.57
N GLU A 143 23.50 1.90 14.40
CA GLU A 143 23.15 0.61 13.80
C GLU A 143 23.41 -0.54 14.79
N ALA A 144 24.58 -0.56 15.43
CA ALA A 144 24.93 -1.57 16.42
C ALA A 144 23.94 -1.63 17.61
N MET A 145 23.44 -0.48 18.08
CA MET A 145 22.48 -0.43 19.18
C MET A 145 21.09 -0.87 18.73
N LEU A 146 20.66 -0.48 17.52
CA LEU A 146 19.39 -0.92 16.95
C LEU A 146 19.38 -2.43 16.73
N VAL A 147 20.44 -3.00 16.14
CA VAL A 147 20.56 -4.45 15.92
C VAL A 147 20.51 -5.22 17.25
N ARG A 148 21.23 -4.75 18.28
CA ARG A 148 21.17 -5.35 19.63
C ARG A 148 19.78 -5.23 20.25
N TYR A 149 19.07 -4.14 20.00
CA TYR A 149 17.70 -3.96 20.49
C TYR A 149 16.73 -4.92 19.81
N ILE A 150 16.76 -4.98 18.47
CA ILE A 150 15.94 -5.91 17.68
C ILE A 150 16.22 -7.34 18.11
N LYS A 151 17.49 -7.76 18.21
CA LYS A 151 17.84 -9.13 18.62
C LYS A 151 17.36 -9.47 20.04
N ARG A 152 17.37 -8.49 20.95
CA ARG A 152 16.86 -8.68 22.31
C ARG A 152 15.35 -8.88 22.34
N LEU A 153 14.60 -8.18 21.49
CA LEU A 153 13.16 -8.38 21.36
C LEU A 153 12.87 -9.73 20.70
N GLU A 154 13.54 -10.04 19.60
CA GLU A 154 13.44 -11.32 18.88
C GLU A 154 13.64 -12.51 19.83
N ASN A 155 14.66 -12.47 20.69
CA ASN A 155 14.96 -13.55 21.64
C ASN A 155 13.91 -13.73 22.76
N LYS A 156 12.94 -12.83 22.90
CA LYS A 156 11.82 -12.99 23.84
C LYS A 156 10.64 -13.74 23.24
N ASP A 157 10.60 -13.84 21.90
CA ASP A 157 9.45 -14.35 21.18
C ASP A 157 9.74 -15.76 20.68
N VAL A 158 8.92 -16.72 21.11
CA VAL A 158 8.96 -18.07 20.53
C VAL A 158 8.36 -18.03 19.14
N SER A 159 9.20 -18.29 18.15
CA SER A 159 8.82 -18.42 16.73
C SER A 159 9.18 -19.80 16.16
N LEU A 160 8.85 -20.03 14.87
CA LEU A 160 9.10 -21.29 14.17
C LEU A 160 10.59 -21.68 14.04
N VAL A 161 11.53 -20.79 14.38
CA VAL A 161 12.96 -21.15 14.45
C VAL A 161 13.31 -22.00 15.67
N HIS A 162 12.40 -22.10 16.64
CA HIS A 162 12.62 -22.84 17.90
C HIS A 162 11.96 -24.21 17.90
N SER A 163 10.66 -24.25 17.65
CA SER A 163 9.85 -25.46 17.76
C SER A 163 8.56 -25.34 16.95
N MET A 164 7.82 -26.45 16.87
CA MET A 164 6.45 -26.44 16.38
C MET A 164 5.58 -25.48 17.22
N ILE A 165 4.75 -24.69 16.54
CA ILE A 165 3.73 -23.83 17.15
C ILE A 165 2.35 -24.33 16.65
N PRO A 166 1.71 -25.28 17.35
CA PRO A 166 0.53 -26.00 16.86
C PRO A 166 -0.78 -25.24 17.12
N LEU A 167 -0.87 -24.00 16.61
CA LEU A 167 -2.09 -23.22 16.70
C LEU A 167 -3.11 -23.72 15.68
N GLY A 168 -4.20 -24.31 16.17
CA GLY A 168 -5.33 -24.72 15.35
C GLY A 168 -5.88 -23.55 14.54
N SER A 169 -6.33 -23.82 13.30
CA SER A 169 -6.80 -22.82 12.34
C SER A 169 -5.75 -21.80 11.82
N CYS A 170 -4.49 -21.87 12.26
CA CYS A 170 -3.43 -20.93 11.83
C CYS A 170 -2.49 -21.49 10.77
N THR A 171 -2.45 -22.81 10.57
CA THR A 171 -1.59 -23.48 9.57
C THR A 171 -0.13 -22.99 9.61
N MET A 172 0.51 -23.09 10.78
CA MET A 172 1.91 -22.67 11.02
C MET A 172 2.91 -23.60 10.31
N LYS A 173 2.93 -23.54 8.97
CA LYS A 173 3.80 -24.33 8.09
C LYS A 173 5.15 -23.63 7.84
N LEU A 174 6.01 -24.26 7.05
CA LEU A 174 7.26 -23.67 6.60
C LEU A 174 6.99 -22.40 5.77
N ASN A 175 7.72 -21.33 6.07
CA ASN A 175 7.91 -20.18 5.18
C ASN A 175 9.31 -20.31 4.58
N ALA A 176 9.43 -20.89 3.38
CA ALA A 176 10.74 -21.26 2.86
C ALA A 176 11.53 -20.02 2.44
N SER A 177 12.85 -20.02 2.66
CA SER A 177 13.69 -18.86 2.30
C SER A 177 13.59 -18.51 0.80
N ALA A 178 13.47 -19.52 -0.08
CA ALA A 178 13.30 -19.30 -1.51
C ALA A 178 11.98 -18.56 -1.86
N GLU A 179 10.93 -18.74 -1.07
CA GLU A 179 9.63 -18.05 -1.24
C GLU A 179 9.69 -16.62 -0.71
N LEU A 180 10.50 -16.36 0.32
CA LEU A 180 10.61 -15.06 0.98
C LEU A 180 11.56 -14.10 0.27
N ILE A 181 12.63 -14.57 -0.36
CA ILE A 181 13.65 -13.72 -1.00
C ILE A 181 13.06 -12.71 -2.01
N PRO A 182 12.11 -13.08 -2.89
CA PRO A 182 11.63 -12.15 -3.92
C PRO A 182 10.88 -10.92 -3.39
N ILE A 183 10.31 -10.98 -2.18
CA ILE A 183 9.48 -9.87 -1.64
C ILE A 183 10.29 -8.60 -1.38
N THR A 184 11.62 -8.70 -1.32
CA THR A 184 12.54 -7.55 -1.14
C THR A 184 13.28 -7.17 -2.41
N TRP A 185 12.98 -7.77 -3.57
CA TRP A 185 13.57 -7.32 -4.84
C TRP A 185 12.96 -5.98 -5.24
N ASP A 186 13.79 -5.07 -5.76
CA ASP A 186 13.34 -3.75 -6.21
C ASP A 186 12.25 -3.84 -7.29
N SER A 187 12.28 -4.88 -8.12
CA SER A 187 11.25 -5.13 -9.13
C SER A 187 9.87 -5.47 -8.54
N PHE A 188 9.80 -5.90 -7.28
CA PHE A 188 8.55 -6.18 -6.56
C PHE A 188 8.18 -5.05 -5.59
N ASN A 189 9.14 -4.54 -4.81
CA ASN A 189 8.89 -3.58 -3.75
C ASN A 189 9.08 -2.11 -4.18
N GLY A 190 9.68 -1.86 -5.34
CA GLY A 190 9.99 -0.51 -5.85
C GLY A 190 8.93 0.10 -6.75
N LEU A 191 7.85 -0.62 -7.08
CA LEU A 191 6.82 -0.13 -7.99
C LEU A 191 5.65 0.52 -7.22
N HIS A 192 5.33 1.77 -7.56
CA HIS A 192 4.17 2.44 -7.00
C HIS A 192 2.86 1.74 -7.46
N PRO A 193 1.86 1.51 -6.59
CA PRO A 193 0.67 0.72 -6.92
C PRO A 193 -0.22 1.34 -8.02
N PHE A 194 -0.08 2.65 -8.28
CA PHE A 194 -0.78 3.35 -9.36
C PHE A 194 0.13 3.69 -10.55
N ALA A 195 1.29 3.04 -10.68
CA ALA A 195 2.10 3.14 -11.88
C ALA A 195 1.30 2.67 -13.11
N PRO A 196 1.55 3.23 -14.31
CA PRO A 196 0.94 2.75 -15.54
C PRO A 196 1.08 1.23 -15.70
N VAL A 197 0.01 0.56 -16.16
CA VAL A 197 -0.01 -0.92 -16.30
C VAL A 197 1.12 -1.44 -17.18
N SER A 198 1.58 -0.66 -18.17
CA SER A 198 2.72 -0.98 -19.02
C SER A 198 4.03 -1.17 -18.25
N GLN A 199 4.19 -0.51 -17.10
CA GLN A 199 5.35 -0.63 -16.20
C GLN A 199 5.22 -1.83 -15.25
N ALA A 200 4.03 -2.44 -15.17
CA ALA A 200 3.69 -3.54 -14.25
C ALA A 200 3.47 -4.88 -14.97
N ALA A 201 4.01 -5.08 -16.17
CA ALA A 201 3.78 -6.28 -16.98
C ALA A 201 4.19 -7.59 -16.26
N GLY A 202 5.26 -7.56 -15.46
CA GLY A 202 5.67 -8.70 -14.63
C GLY A 202 4.62 -9.06 -13.56
N PHE A 203 4.03 -8.06 -12.90
CA PHE A 203 2.93 -8.24 -11.96
C PHE A 203 1.68 -8.79 -12.64
N GLN A 204 1.33 -8.29 -13.83
CA GLN A 204 0.19 -8.82 -14.60
C GLN A 204 0.34 -10.31 -14.88
N LYS A 205 1.55 -10.75 -15.27
CA LYS A 205 1.82 -12.17 -15.45
C LYS A 205 1.70 -12.95 -14.13
N LEU A 206 2.27 -12.43 -13.05
CA LEU A 206 2.18 -13.06 -11.72
C LEU A 206 0.72 -13.25 -11.29
N PHE A 207 -0.11 -12.20 -11.42
CA PHE A 207 -1.52 -12.26 -11.03
C PHE A 207 -2.29 -13.29 -11.86
N ASN A 208 -2.09 -13.32 -13.17
CA ASN A 208 -2.74 -14.29 -14.05
C ASN A 208 -2.33 -15.73 -13.73
N ASP A 209 -1.05 -15.98 -13.46
CA ASP A 209 -0.56 -17.30 -13.11
C ASP A 209 -1.15 -17.75 -11.75
N VAL A 210 -1.13 -16.88 -10.74
CA VAL A 210 -1.68 -17.16 -9.40
C VAL A 210 -3.19 -17.38 -9.46
N GLU A 211 -3.94 -16.53 -10.15
CA GLU A 211 -5.39 -16.71 -10.35
C GLU A 211 -5.69 -18.06 -10.99
N LYS A 212 -4.99 -18.43 -12.07
CA LYS A 212 -5.18 -19.71 -12.73
C LYS A 212 -4.92 -20.89 -11.79
N TRP A 213 -3.86 -20.84 -10.99
CA TRP A 213 -3.54 -21.91 -10.05
C TRP A 213 -4.57 -22.00 -8.93
N LEU A 214 -5.06 -20.87 -8.42
CA LEU A 214 -6.11 -20.85 -7.40
C LEU A 214 -7.44 -21.37 -7.94
N CYS A 215 -7.82 -21.03 -9.18
CA CYS A 215 -8.99 -21.61 -9.85
C CYS A 215 -8.87 -23.13 -9.95
N GLU A 216 -7.72 -23.64 -10.39
CA GLU A 216 -7.49 -25.10 -10.48
C GLU A 216 -7.58 -25.79 -9.11
N ILE A 217 -6.99 -25.21 -8.07
CA ILE A 217 -7.00 -25.78 -6.70
C ILE A 217 -8.42 -25.82 -6.10
N THR A 218 -9.23 -24.80 -6.38
CA THR A 218 -10.53 -24.61 -5.69
C THR A 218 -11.73 -25.00 -6.52
N GLY A 219 -11.58 -25.11 -7.84
CA GLY A 219 -12.70 -25.31 -8.77
C GLY A 219 -13.57 -24.07 -8.99
N TYR A 220 -13.18 -22.88 -8.50
CA TYR A 220 -13.83 -21.62 -8.85
C TYR A 220 -13.43 -21.13 -10.25
N ASP A 221 -14.28 -20.32 -10.86
CA ASP A 221 -14.04 -19.80 -12.22
C ASP A 221 -13.01 -18.64 -12.26
N ASN A 222 -12.99 -17.78 -11.23
CA ASN A 222 -12.13 -16.58 -11.17
C ASN A 222 -11.72 -16.25 -9.74
N PHE A 223 -10.64 -15.47 -9.58
CA PHE A 223 -10.19 -14.96 -8.27
C PHE A 223 -10.01 -13.45 -8.25
N SER A 224 -10.44 -12.82 -7.16
CA SER A 224 -10.02 -11.46 -6.82
C SER A 224 -8.84 -11.51 -5.86
N LEU A 225 -7.72 -10.90 -6.25
CA LEU A 225 -6.53 -10.74 -5.40
C LEU A 225 -6.52 -9.43 -4.59
N GLN A 226 -7.63 -8.68 -4.59
CA GLN A 226 -7.75 -7.40 -3.90
C GLN A 226 -7.87 -7.53 -2.36
N PRO A 227 -8.62 -8.50 -1.80
CA PRO A 227 -8.74 -8.63 -0.35
C PRO A 227 -7.40 -8.99 0.31
N ASN A 228 -6.97 -8.17 1.27
CA ASN A 228 -5.65 -8.29 1.91
C ASN A 228 -5.64 -9.09 3.22
N SER A 229 -6.75 -9.74 3.58
CA SER A 229 -6.88 -10.64 4.73
C SER A 229 -8.10 -11.56 4.56
N GLY A 230 -8.15 -12.67 5.31
CA GLY A 230 -9.29 -13.60 5.28
C GLY A 230 -10.64 -12.93 5.59
N ALA A 231 -10.70 -12.14 6.67
CA ALA A 231 -11.91 -11.38 7.03
C ALA A 231 -12.33 -10.35 5.97
N ASN A 232 -11.36 -9.72 5.28
CA ASN A 232 -11.67 -8.83 4.16
C ASN A 232 -12.21 -9.62 2.94
N GLY A 233 -11.72 -10.85 2.73
CA GLY A 233 -12.22 -11.79 1.73
C GLY A 233 -13.67 -12.19 2.01
N GLU A 234 -13.99 -12.55 3.26
CA GLU A 234 -15.36 -12.86 3.70
C GLU A 234 -16.30 -11.68 3.46
N TYR A 235 -15.92 -10.48 3.92
CA TYR A 235 -16.70 -9.28 3.70
C TYR A 235 -16.94 -9.02 2.20
N THR A 236 -15.90 -9.15 1.38
CA THR A 236 -15.99 -8.96 -0.08
C THR A 236 -16.88 -10.02 -0.73
N GLY A 237 -16.77 -11.28 -0.33
CA GLY A 237 -17.60 -12.38 -0.83
C GLY A 237 -19.08 -12.15 -0.51
N LEU A 238 -19.40 -11.77 0.74
CA LEU A 238 -20.77 -11.47 1.15
C LEU A 238 -21.33 -10.24 0.44
N LEU A 239 -20.53 -9.19 0.22
CA LEU A 239 -20.94 -8.04 -0.58
C LEU A 239 -21.21 -8.43 -2.05
N THR A 240 -20.41 -9.35 -2.59
CA THR A 240 -20.58 -9.87 -3.96
C THR A 240 -21.88 -10.65 -4.09
N ILE A 241 -22.17 -11.55 -3.14
CA ILE A 241 -23.45 -12.28 -3.05
C ILE A 241 -24.62 -11.28 -2.96
N ARG A 242 -24.53 -10.29 -2.06
CA ARG A 242 -25.57 -9.26 -1.92
C ARG A 242 -25.79 -8.52 -3.23
N LYS A 243 -24.73 -8.13 -3.94
CA LYS A 243 -24.84 -7.42 -5.22
C LYS A 243 -25.46 -8.31 -6.30
N TYR A 244 -25.12 -9.60 -6.34
CA TYR A 244 -25.72 -10.60 -7.21
C TYR A 244 -27.23 -10.72 -6.96
N LEU A 245 -27.64 -10.92 -5.71
CA LEU A 245 -29.07 -11.02 -5.33
C LEU A 245 -29.83 -9.73 -5.67
N ASN A 246 -29.23 -8.57 -5.42
CA ASN A 246 -29.82 -7.28 -5.77
C ASN A 246 -30.04 -7.13 -7.29
N ASN A 247 -29.11 -7.64 -8.11
CA ASN A 247 -29.21 -7.64 -9.57
C ASN A 247 -30.35 -8.55 -10.06
N LEU A 248 -30.66 -9.61 -9.32
CA LEU A 248 -31.82 -10.47 -9.56
C LEU A 248 -33.14 -9.90 -9.02
N GLY A 249 -33.14 -8.68 -8.47
CA GLY A 249 -34.32 -8.07 -7.85
C GLY A 249 -34.69 -8.64 -6.48
N GLN A 250 -33.81 -9.44 -5.87
CA GLN A 250 -34.05 -10.15 -4.60
C GLN A 250 -33.49 -9.38 -3.39
N GLN A 251 -33.70 -8.07 -3.36
CA GLN A 251 -33.13 -7.15 -2.35
C GLN A 251 -33.72 -7.37 -0.94
N GLN A 252 -34.88 -8.02 -0.87
CA GLN A 252 -35.66 -8.23 0.36
C GLN A 252 -35.13 -9.39 1.23
N ARG A 253 -34.17 -10.19 0.72
CA ARG A 253 -33.62 -11.34 1.44
C ARG A 253 -32.71 -10.86 2.58
N ASN A 254 -33.25 -10.79 3.80
CA ASN A 254 -32.54 -10.46 5.04
C ASN A 254 -32.62 -11.61 6.05
N ALA A 255 -31.53 -11.82 6.79
CA ALA A 255 -31.31 -13.01 7.62
C ALA A 255 -32.19 -13.15 8.88
N GLU A 256 -33.20 -12.29 9.08
CA GLU A 256 -33.86 -12.23 10.38
C GLU A 256 -34.90 -13.33 10.63
N ARG A 257 -35.44 -14.06 9.62
CA ARG A 257 -36.27 -15.26 9.94
C ARG A 257 -36.68 -16.33 8.90
N PHE A 258 -36.35 -16.28 7.60
CA PHE A 258 -37.18 -17.01 6.61
C PHE A 258 -36.49 -17.83 5.51
N LYS A 259 -37.15 -18.93 5.11
CA LYS A 259 -36.94 -19.67 3.85
C LYS A 259 -37.03 -18.77 2.61
N ASP A 260 -37.89 -17.75 2.65
CA ASP A 260 -38.09 -16.80 1.55
C ASP A 260 -37.10 -15.62 1.58
N GLU A 261 -36.22 -15.56 2.60
CA GLU A 261 -35.31 -14.45 2.84
C GLU A 261 -33.83 -14.89 2.99
N LEU A 262 -33.52 -16.17 2.78
CA LEU A 262 -32.15 -16.68 2.88
C LEU A 262 -31.26 -16.06 1.79
N ALA A 263 -30.30 -15.23 2.20
CA ALA A 263 -29.30 -14.64 1.30
C ALA A 263 -28.09 -15.57 1.13
N ALA A 264 -27.46 -15.96 2.23
CA ALA A 264 -26.33 -16.87 2.21
C ALA A 264 -26.19 -17.68 3.50
N ILE A 265 -25.44 -18.77 3.42
CA ILE A 265 -24.80 -19.41 4.58
C ILE A 265 -23.28 -19.26 4.47
N MET A 266 -22.61 -19.14 5.61
CA MET A 266 -21.16 -19.28 5.69
C MET A 266 -20.84 -20.63 6.32
N VAL A 267 -19.99 -21.41 5.65
CA VAL A 267 -19.56 -22.73 6.12
C VAL A 267 -18.04 -22.81 6.09
N THR A 268 -17.45 -23.51 7.05
CA THR A 268 -16.01 -23.84 7.03
C THR A 268 -15.89 -25.33 6.78
N TYR A 269 -15.09 -25.75 5.79
CA TYR A 269 -14.90 -27.17 5.47
C TYR A 269 -13.41 -27.52 5.31
N PRO A 270 -12.90 -28.57 6.00
CA PRO A 270 -13.51 -29.22 7.16
C PRO A 270 -13.87 -28.21 8.27
N SER A 271 -14.74 -28.59 9.19
CA SER A 271 -15.24 -27.68 10.22
C SER A 271 -14.12 -27.14 11.11
N THR A 272 -14.40 -26.10 11.89
CA THR A 272 -13.45 -25.54 12.87
C THR A 272 -13.06 -26.53 13.96
N HIS A 273 -13.78 -27.66 14.09
CA HIS A 273 -13.43 -28.79 14.95
C HIS A 273 -12.45 -29.78 14.29
N GLY A 274 -12.05 -29.55 13.03
CA GLY A 274 -11.16 -30.44 12.27
C GLY A 274 -11.84 -31.70 11.74
N VAL A 275 -13.16 -31.66 11.52
CA VAL A 275 -13.97 -32.81 11.07
C VAL A 275 -14.51 -32.58 9.66
N PHE A 276 -14.41 -33.60 8.81
CA PHE A 276 -15.05 -33.62 7.50
C PHE A 276 -16.51 -34.05 7.63
N GLU A 277 -17.43 -33.08 7.53
CA GLU A 277 -18.86 -33.33 7.57
C GLU A 277 -19.34 -34.06 6.30
N SER A 278 -19.82 -35.30 6.42
CA SER A 278 -20.26 -36.11 5.26
C SER A 278 -21.49 -35.55 4.55
N SER A 279 -22.27 -34.71 5.23
CA SER A 279 -23.51 -34.09 4.73
C SER A 279 -23.32 -32.70 4.14
N ILE A 280 -22.08 -32.23 3.92
CA ILE A 280 -21.84 -30.86 3.43
C ILE A 280 -22.54 -30.58 2.09
N ARG A 281 -22.64 -31.58 1.21
CA ARG A 281 -23.38 -31.45 -0.06
C ARG A 281 -24.88 -31.26 0.16
N ASP A 282 -25.48 -32.03 1.08
CA ASP A 282 -26.90 -31.89 1.41
C ASP A 282 -27.21 -30.49 1.98
N VAL A 283 -26.29 -29.90 2.74
CA VAL A 283 -26.42 -28.53 3.25
C VAL A 283 -26.38 -27.51 2.11
N ILE A 284 -25.42 -27.66 1.18
CA ILE A 284 -25.27 -26.79 0.01
C ILE A 284 -26.51 -26.87 -0.88
N ASP A 285 -26.96 -28.08 -1.21
CA ASP A 285 -28.13 -28.31 -2.06
C ASP A 285 -29.38 -27.68 -1.44
N LYS A 286 -29.58 -27.84 -0.12
CA LYS A 286 -30.71 -27.25 0.59
C LYS A 286 -30.68 -25.72 0.59
N VAL A 287 -29.52 -25.09 0.65
CA VAL A 287 -29.39 -23.62 0.55
C VAL A 287 -29.75 -23.15 -0.85
N HIS A 288 -29.25 -23.83 -1.89
CA HIS A 288 -29.55 -23.53 -3.29
C HIS A 288 -31.04 -23.75 -3.63
N GLU A 289 -31.68 -24.80 -3.11
CA GLU A 289 -33.13 -25.05 -3.24
C GLU A 289 -33.99 -23.87 -2.76
N HIS A 290 -33.50 -23.11 -1.77
CA HIS A 290 -34.18 -21.93 -1.23
C HIS A 290 -33.69 -20.61 -1.87
N GLY A 291 -32.84 -20.69 -2.91
CA GLY A 291 -32.32 -19.55 -3.65
C GLY A 291 -31.25 -18.74 -2.92
N GLY A 292 -30.68 -19.27 -1.82
CA GLY A 292 -29.54 -18.67 -1.14
C GLY A 292 -28.22 -18.99 -1.86
N GLN A 293 -27.12 -18.38 -1.41
CA GLN A 293 -25.76 -18.68 -1.87
C GLN A 293 -24.93 -19.29 -0.73
N VAL A 294 -23.85 -19.98 -1.08
CA VAL A 294 -22.92 -20.56 -0.10
C VAL A 294 -21.59 -19.83 -0.17
N TYR A 295 -21.15 -19.30 0.97
CA TYR A 295 -19.78 -18.84 1.14
C TYR A 295 -19.01 -19.91 1.92
N LEU A 296 -17.93 -20.43 1.34
CA LEU A 296 -17.04 -21.37 2.02
C LEU A 296 -15.82 -20.62 2.55
N ASP A 297 -15.67 -20.58 3.87
CA ASP A 297 -14.46 -20.12 4.54
C ASP A 297 -13.31 -21.10 4.26
N GLY A 298 -12.33 -20.60 3.51
CA GLY A 298 -11.16 -21.34 3.05
C GLY A 298 -10.00 -21.43 4.05
N ALA A 299 -10.16 -20.98 5.31
CA ALA A 299 -9.08 -21.05 6.30
C ALA A 299 -8.51 -22.47 6.50
N ASN A 300 -9.33 -23.51 6.28
CA ASN A 300 -8.98 -24.91 6.43
C ASN A 300 -8.60 -25.62 5.11
N MET A 301 -8.34 -24.89 4.02
CA MET A 301 -7.99 -25.47 2.71
C MET A 301 -6.75 -26.37 2.71
N ASN A 302 -5.87 -26.28 3.71
CA ASN A 302 -4.71 -27.17 3.82
C ASN A 302 -5.09 -28.65 4.05
N ALA A 303 -6.35 -28.94 4.39
CA ALA A 303 -6.87 -30.29 4.57
C ALA A 303 -7.66 -30.80 3.35
N GLN A 304 -7.74 -30.03 2.27
CA GLN A 304 -8.47 -30.37 1.04
C GLN A 304 -7.54 -30.85 -0.07
#